data_AF-A0A2T0UMD0-F1
#
_entry.id   AF-A0A2T0UMD0-F1
#
_cell.length_a   1.000
_cell.length_b   1.000
_cell.length_c   1.000
_cell.angle_alpha   90.00
_cell.angle_beta   90.00
_cell.angle_gamma   90.00
#
_symmetry.space_group_name_H-M   'P 1'
#
loop_
_entity.id
_entity.type
_entity.pdbx_description
1 polymer ?
#
loop_
_entity_poly.entity_id
_entity_poly.type
_entity_poly.pdbx_seq_one_letter_code
_entity_poly.pdbx_strand_id
1 'polypeptide(L)'
;MNPGPDRHDDWYLLGEFTRDIGMGDTIRFLVERNTEDPAVHGISCDEGTGLGPRPVAVFTEPQTCNTAWRRAWNGDPMSPGIEAEARDIARRGWPL
;
A
#
# COMPACT_ATOMS: atom_id res chain seq x y z
N MET A 1 -17.31 20.56 12.76
CA MET A 1 -17.09 19.62 11.63
C MET A 1 -15.70 19.06 11.80
N ASN A 2 -15.59 17.75 11.94
CA ASN A 2 -14.31 17.06 12.06
C ASN A 2 -13.99 16.59 10.63
N PRO A 3 -13.03 17.17 9.90
CA PRO A 3 -12.64 16.61 8.62
C PRO A 3 -12.03 15.24 8.94
N GLY A 4 -12.72 14.17 8.53
CA GLY A 4 -12.09 12.85 8.48
C GLY A 4 -10.86 12.94 7.58
N PRO A 5 -9.83 12.10 7.76
CA PRO A 5 -8.59 12.24 7.00
C PRO A 5 -8.91 12.10 5.52
N ASP A 6 -8.93 13.23 4.84
CA ASP A 6 -9.14 13.37 3.42
C ASP A 6 -8.11 12.47 2.72
N ARG A 7 -8.61 11.46 1.99
CA ARG A 7 -7.78 10.62 1.15
C ARG A 7 -7.41 11.49 -0.06
N HIS A 8 -6.34 12.24 0.12
CA HIS A 8 -5.79 13.26 -0.77
C HIS A 8 -5.87 12.87 -2.26
N ASP A 9 -6.26 13.81 -3.11
CA ASP A 9 -6.25 13.79 -4.60
C ASP A 9 -4.86 13.52 -5.22
N ASP A 10 -3.88 13.14 -4.39
CA ASP A 10 -2.45 13.09 -4.68
C ASP A 10 -1.94 11.66 -4.91
N TRP A 11 -2.83 10.67 -5.06
CA TRP A 11 -2.49 9.26 -5.22
C TRP A 11 -3.30 8.58 -6.32
N TYR A 12 -2.61 7.87 -7.20
CA TYR A 12 -3.17 7.10 -8.30
C TYR A 12 -3.06 5.61 -8.03
N LEU A 13 -4.18 4.88 -8.11
CA LEU A 13 -4.19 3.42 -7.91
C LEU A 13 -3.48 2.70 -9.07
N LEU A 14 -2.43 1.94 -8.76
CA LEU A 14 -1.72 1.10 -9.73
C LEU A 14 -2.30 -0.31 -9.81
N GLY A 15 -2.79 -0.84 -8.69
CA GLY A 15 -3.33 -2.19 -8.62
C GLY A 15 -3.65 -2.62 -7.21
N GLU A 16 -4.22 -3.82 -7.08
CA GLU A 16 -4.58 -4.44 -5.81
C GLU A 16 -4.22 -5.92 -5.79
N PHE A 17 -4.02 -6.47 -4.60
CA PHE A 17 -3.81 -7.90 -4.36
C PHE A 17 -4.41 -8.29 -3.00
N THR A 18 -4.67 -9.58 -2.80
CA THR A 18 -5.24 -10.08 -1.54
C THR A 18 -4.27 -11.04 -0.84
N ARG A 19 -4.30 -11.03 0.49
CA ARG A 19 -3.59 -12.02 1.31
C ARG A 19 -4.55 -12.69 2.27
N ASP A 20 -4.51 -14.02 2.27
CA ASP A 20 -5.15 -14.86 3.27
C ASP A 20 -4.41 -14.70 4.61
N ILE A 21 -5.15 -14.33 5.65
CA ILE A 21 -4.62 -14.18 7.02
C ILE A 21 -5.04 -15.34 7.93
N GLY A 22 -5.65 -16.37 7.37
CA GLY A 22 -6.19 -17.54 8.05
C GLY A 22 -7.66 -17.36 8.45
N MET A 23 -8.27 -18.48 8.86
CA MET A 23 -9.66 -18.54 9.35
C MET A 23 -10.73 -18.03 8.37
N GLY A 24 -10.42 -18.02 7.07
CA GLY A 24 -11.35 -17.54 6.03
C GLY A 24 -11.35 -16.03 5.85
N ASP A 25 -10.46 -15.31 6.54
CA ASP A 25 -10.31 -13.87 6.38
C ASP A 25 -9.22 -13.54 5.35
N THR A 26 -9.49 -12.53 4.54
CA THR A 26 -8.54 -12.01 3.55
C THR A 26 -8.43 -10.50 3.69
N ILE A 27 -7.21 -9.98 3.70
CA ILE A 27 -6.96 -8.54 3.63
C ILE A 27 -6.67 -8.17 2.18
N ARG A 28 -7.35 -7.13 1.68
CA ARG A 28 -7.05 -6.54 0.37
C ARG A 28 -6.01 -5.44 0.53
N PHE A 29 -4.97 -5.46 -0.27
CA PHE A 29 -3.95 -4.42 -0.33
C PHE A 29 -4.07 -3.65 -1.64
N LEU A 30 -3.92 -2.34 -1.56
CA LEU A 30 -3.92 -1.42 -2.70
C LEU A 30 -2.53 -0.81 -2.81
N VAL A 31 -2.02 -0.75 -4.03
CA VAL A 31 -0.74 -0.13 -4.36
C VAL A 31 -1.04 1.15 -5.12
N GLU A 32 -0.60 2.26 -4.56
CA GLU A 32 -0.89 3.61 -5.03
C GLU A 32 0.45 4.28 -5.40
N ARG A 33 0.46 5.14 -6.41
CA ARG A 33 1.59 6.01 -6.78
C ARG A 33 1.25 7.44 -6.44
N ASN A 34 2.19 8.16 -5.86
CA ASN A 34 2.01 9.58 -5.60
C ASN A 34 2.04 10.36 -6.92
N THR A 35 1.11 11.31 -7.09
CA THR A 35 0.98 12.10 -8.33
C THR A 35 1.99 13.25 -8.40
N GLU A 36 2.49 13.74 -7.26
CA GLU A 36 3.52 14.80 -7.18
C GLU A 36 4.94 14.24 -7.35
N ASP A 37 5.22 13.08 -6.74
CA ASP A 37 6.47 12.35 -6.87
C ASP A 37 6.21 10.90 -7.33
N PRO A 38 6.30 10.63 -8.65
CA PRO A 38 6.06 9.31 -9.21
C PRO A 38 6.96 8.20 -8.67
N ALA A 39 8.12 8.52 -8.09
CA ALA A 39 8.99 7.52 -7.48
C ALA A 39 8.41 7.00 -6.16
N VAL A 40 7.53 7.76 -5.50
CA VAL A 40 6.93 7.41 -4.21
C VAL A 40 5.66 6.58 -4.41
N HIS A 41 5.60 5.46 -3.70
CA HIS A 41 4.52 4.50 -3.75
C HIS A 41 3.99 4.21 -2.34
N GLY A 42 2.68 4.00 -2.25
CA GLY A 42 1.94 3.73 -1.03
C GLY A 42 1.32 2.35 -1.07
N ILE A 43 1.27 1.71 0.10
CA ILE A 43 0.50 0.49 0.33
C ILE A 43 -0.61 0.84 1.31
N SER A 44 -1.84 0.55 0.95
CA SER A 44 -3.01 0.65 1.82
C SER A 44 -3.66 -0.72 1.99
N CYS A 45 -4.29 -1.01 3.12
CA CYS A 45 -5.04 -2.25 3.33
C CYS A 45 -6.52 -1.98 3.62
N ASP A 46 -7.40 -2.79 3.06
CA ASP A 46 -8.82 -2.83 3.33
C ASP A 46 -9.17 -4.19 3.94
N GLU A 47 -9.60 -4.16 5.19
CA GLU A 47 -9.97 -5.32 5.99
C GLU A 47 -11.45 -5.69 5.82
N GLY A 48 -12.21 -5.00 4.97
CA GLY A 48 -13.64 -5.26 4.76
C GLY A 48 -14.53 -4.80 5.92
N THR A 49 -14.02 -3.98 6.83
CA THR A 49 -14.74 -3.49 8.03
C THR A 49 -15.67 -2.30 7.75
N GLY A 50 -15.74 -1.82 6.51
CA GLY A 50 -16.50 -0.63 6.12
C GLY A 50 -15.83 0.71 6.47
N LEU A 51 -14.66 0.69 7.12
CA LEU A 51 -13.86 1.89 7.41
C LEU A 51 -13.05 2.39 6.21
N GLY A 52 -13.09 1.64 5.10
CA GLY A 52 -12.28 1.88 3.91
C GLY A 52 -10.81 1.53 4.11
N PRO A 53 -10.00 1.64 3.03
CA PRO A 53 -8.62 1.23 3.11
C PRO A 53 -7.78 2.18 3.98
N ARG A 54 -6.81 1.66 4.72
CA ARG A 54 -5.93 2.43 5.60
C ARG A 54 -4.47 2.29 5.13
N PRO A 55 -3.69 3.37 5.11
CA PRO A 55 -2.28 3.31 4.73
C PRO A 55 -1.49 2.41 5.69
N VAL A 56 -0.59 1.63 5.12
CA VAL A 56 0.22 0.60 5.77
C VAL A 56 1.71 0.90 5.65
N ALA A 57 2.17 1.27 4.45
CA ALA A 57 3.58 1.56 4.21
C ALA A 57 3.77 2.53 3.05
N VAL A 58 4.97 3.12 2.99
CA VAL A 58 5.45 3.93 1.86
C VAL A 58 6.81 3.41 1.43
N PHE A 59 7.08 3.36 0.13
CA PHE A 59 8.35 2.94 -0.44
C PHE A 59 8.67 3.73 -1.72
N THR A 60 9.91 3.61 -2.21
CA THR A 60 10.32 4.17 -3.50
C THR A 60 10.56 3.09 -4.55
N GLU A 61 10.27 3.41 -5.80
CA GLU A 61 10.68 2.63 -6.98
C GLU A 61 11.29 3.59 -8.03
N PRO A 62 12.56 3.42 -8.47
CA PRO A 62 13.50 2.38 -8.05
C PRO A 62 13.84 2.44 -6.57
N GLN A 63 14.22 1.31 -5.97
CA GLN A 63 14.46 1.20 -4.53
C GLN A 63 15.69 2.03 -4.11
N THR A 64 15.44 3.26 -3.65
CA THR A 64 16.48 4.18 -3.14
C THR A 64 16.56 4.19 -1.62
N CYS A 65 15.52 3.73 -0.93
CA CYS A 65 15.45 3.67 0.52
C CYS A 65 14.69 2.43 1.00
N ASN A 66 14.78 2.17 2.31
CA ASN A 66 13.99 1.12 2.96
C ASN A 66 12.51 1.50 3.00
N THR A 67 11.65 0.49 2.90
CA THR A 67 10.20 0.67 3.04
C THR A 67 9.86 1.16 4.45
N ALA A 68 9.12 2.27 4.51
CA ALA A 68 8.65 2.88 5.74
C ALA A 68 7.31 2.26 6.13
N TRP A 69 7.35 1.22 6.95
CA TRP A 69 6.17 0.57 7.51
C TRP A 69 5.56 1.37 8.66
N ARG A 70 4.23 1.47 8.70
CA ARG A 70 3.53 1.96 9.88
C ARG A 70 3.69 0.98 11.04
N ARG A 71 3.64 1.50 12.27
CA ARG A 71 3.96 0.75 13.50
C ARG A 71 3.23 -0.60 13.63
N ALA A 72 1.96 -0.68 13.21
CA ALA A 72 1.18 -1.91 13.28
C ALA A 72 1.69 -3.03 12.36
N TRP A 73 2.46 -2.67 11.33
CA TRP A 73 2.96 -3.58 10.29
C TRP A 73 4.50 -3.69 10.29
N ASN A 74 5.18 -2.84 11.06
CA ASN A 74 6.62 -2.88 11.16
C ASN A 74 7.07 -4.12 11.96
N GLY A 75 7.77 -5.03 11.29
CA GLY A 75 8.14 -6.33 11.85
C GLY A 75 7.03 -7.38 11.79
N ASP A 76 5.91 -7.08 11.12
CA ASP A 76 4.88 -8.09 10.84
C ASP A 76 5.45 -9.17 9.90
N PRO A 77 5.22 -10.47 10.18
CA PRO A 77 5.73 -11.57 9.35
C PRO A 77 5.29 -11.54 7.89
N MET A 78 4.15 -10.90 7.57
CA MET A 78 3.65 -10.77 6.21
C MET A 78 4.30 -9.64 5.42
N SER A 79 4.87 -8.63 6.11
CA SER A 79 5.42 -7.42 5.49
C SER A 79 6.40 -7.69 4.36
N PRO A 80 7.36 -8.65 4.45
CA PRO A 80 8.26 -8.94 3.32
C PRO A 80 7.53 -9.43 2.06
N GLY A 81 6.48 -10.24 2.22
CA GLY A 81 5.68 -10.75 1.09
C GLY A 81 4.81 -9.65 0.47
N ILE A 82 4.22 -8.80 1.31
CA ILE A 82 3.44 -7.63 0.89
C ILE A 82 4.33 -6.65 0.13
N GLU A 83 5.56 -6.40 0.60
CA GLU A 83 6.52 -5.51 -0.08
C GLU A 83 6.86 -6.00 -1.48
N ALA A 84 7.19 -7.29 -1.61
CA ALA A 84 7.63 -7.86 -2.88
C ALA A 84 6.54 -7.75 -3.95
N GLU A 85 5.29 -8.04 -3.57
CA GLU A 85 4.13 -7.97 -4.45
C GLU A 85 3.77 -6.52 -4.82
N ALA A 86 3.84 -5.60 -3.84
CA ALA A 86 3.63 -4.18 -4.10
C ALA A 86 4.67 -3.59 -5.07
N ARG A 87 5.95 -3.98 -4.93
CA ARG A 87 7.03 -3.54 -5.83
C ARG A 87 6.86 -4.08 -7.24
N ASP A 88 6.42 -5.32 -7.40
CA ASP A 88 6.11 -5.89 -8.71
C ASP A 88 4.99 -5.10 -9.42
N ILE A 89 3.92 -4.75 -8.70
CA ILE A 89 2.86 -3.86 -9.22
C ILE A 89 3.41 -2.48 -9.59
N ALA A 90 4.22 -1.87 -8.71
CA ALA A 90 4.79 -0.55 -8.94
C ALA A 90 5.64 -0.49 -10.22
N ARG A 91 6.42 -1.54 -10.50
CA ARG A 91 7.24 -1.66 -11.71
C ARG A 91 6.41 -1.85 -12.97
N ARG A 92 5.33 -2.63 -12.92
CA ARG A 92 4.42 -2.83 -14.07
C ARG A 92 3.66 -1.56 -14.44
N GLY A 93 3.34 -0.72 -13.45
CA GLY A 93 2.70 0.57 -13.67
C GLY A 93 3.63 1.66 -14.21
N TRP A 94 4.92 1.38 -14.40
CA TRP A 94 5.87 2.34 -14.99
C TRP A 94 5.88 2.18 -16.51
N PRO A 95 5.47 3.19 -17.30
CA PRO A 95 5.73 3.15 -18.73
C PRO A 95 7.24 3.24 -18.96
N LEU A 96 7.79 2.27 -19.69
CA LEU A 96 9.18 2.27 -20.17
C LEU A 96 9.53 3.57 -20.92
#